data_AF-A0A3M1JBZ3-F1
#
_entry.id   AF-A0A3M1JBZ3-F1
#
_cell.length_a   1.000
_cell.length_b   1.000
_cell.length_c   1.000
_cell.angle_alpha   90.00
_cell.angle_beta   90.00
_cell.angle_gamma   90.00
#
_symmetry.space_group_name_H-M   'P 1'
#
loop_
_entity.id
_entity.type
_entity.pdbx_description
1 polymer ?
#
loop_
_entity_poly.entity_id
_entity_poly.type
_entity_poly.pdbx_seq_one_letter_code
_entity_poly.pdbx_strand_id
1 'polypeptide(L)'
;LWAETRTVTMNGDTVRGVVFSPDEQRVAVVMEGRVQHRNVETWQLLDDFIVSTKAVYGVAFSPDGKWLMVGAADRKIRVWALAGG
;
A
#
# COMPACT_ATOMS: atom_id res chain seq x y z
N LEU A 1 -22.25 -14.18 4.59
CA LEU A 1 -21.72 -15.07 3.54
C LEU A 1 -20.50 -14.39 2.97
N TRP A 2 -19.35 -15.05 2.97
CA TRP A 2 -18.12 -14.50 2.40
C TRP A 2 -18.09 -14.94 0.93
N ALA A 3 -18.30 -14.00 0.00
CA ALA A 3 -18.25 -14.26 -1.43
C ALA A 3 -17.15 -13.39 -2.05
N GLU A 4 -16.26 -14.03 -2.79
CA GLU A 4 -15.23 -13.32 -3.55
C GLU A 4 -15.89 -12.50 -4.66
N THR A 5 -15.57 -11.20 -4.72
CA THR A 5 -16.13 -10.28 -5.74
C THR A 5 -15.10 -9.95 -6.83
N ARG A 6 -13.80 -9.94 -6.50
CA ARG A 6 -12.73 -9.60 -7.44
C ARG A 6 -11.41 -10.20 -6.98
N THR A 7 -10.64 -10.75 -7.93
CA THR A 7 -9.23 -11.12 -7.74
C THR A 7 -8.36 -10.32 -8.70
N VAL A 8 -7.23 -9.80 -8.20
CA VAL A 8 -6.22 -9.10 -8.98
C VAL A 8 -4.87 -9.75 -8.73
N THR A 9 -4.26 -10.29 -9.78
CA THR A 9 -2.92 -10.87 -9.71
C THR A 9 -1.87 -9.79 -9.84
N MET A 10 -1.03 -9.64 -8.82
CA MET A 10 0.07 -8.69 -8.83
C MET A 10 1.29 -9.30 -9.55
N ASN A 11 1.83 -8.57 -10.53
CA ASN A 11 3.06 -8.98 -11.21
C ASN A 11 4.27 -8.62 -10.35
N GLY A 12 5.10 -9.61 -10.03
CA GLY A 12 6.52 -9.37 -9.79
C GLY A 12 7.07 -9.58 -8.40
N ASP A 13 6.28 -9.79 -7.33
CA ASP A 13 6.78 -10.12 -5.98
C ASP A 13 5.64 -10.63 -5.08
N THR A 14 5.97 -11.22 -3.92
CA THR A 14 4.96 -11.64 -2.93
C THR A 14 4.26 -10.42 -2.32
N VAL A 15 2.92 -10.40 -2.34
CA VAL A 15 2.13 -9.40 -1.62
C VAL A 15 2.22 -9.68 -0.12
N ARG A 16 2.77 -8.72 0.63
CA ARG A 16 3.00 -8.82 2.08
C ARG A 16 1.91 -8.13 2.90
N GLY A 17 1.19 -7.19 2.31
CA GLY A 17 0.15 -6.45 3.00
C GLY A 17 -0.64 -5.56 2.07
N VAL A 18 -1.86 -5.23 2.50
CA VAL A 18 -2.78 -4.33 1.81
C VAL A 18 -3.51 -3.48 2.84
N VAL A 19 -3.70 -2.20 2.54
CA VAL A 19 -4.45 -1.28 3.42
C VAL A 19 -5.21 -0.25 2.58
N PHE A 20 -6.47 0.00 2.94
CA PHE A 20 -7.26 1.09 2.37
C PHE A 20 -6.84 2.42 2.96
N SER A 21 -6.88 3.48 2.16
CA SER A 21 -6.89 4.84 2.69
C SER A 21 -8.21 5.11 3.42
N PRO A 22 -8.24 6.04 4.40
CA PRO A 22 -9.44 6.33 5.19
C PRO A 22 -10.58 6.93 4.38
N ASP A 23 -10.28 7.58 3.25
CA ASP A 23 -11.27 8.13 2.30
C ASP A 23 -11.85 7.06 1.35
N GLU A 24 -11.37 5.82 1.47
CA GLU A 24 -11.73 4.66 0.65
C GLU A 24 -11.48 4.84 -0.86
N GLN A 25 -10.73 5.87 -1.26
CA GLN A 25 -10.43 6.12 -2.67
C GLN A 25 -9.19 5.36 -3.15
N ARG A 26 -8.28 5.02 -2.23
CA ARG A 26 -6.98 4.43 -2.54
C ARG A 26 -6.72 3.16 -1.72
N VAL A 27 -5.88 2.30 -2.27
CA VAL A 27 -5.32 1.14 -1.59
C VAL A 27 -3.81 1.16 -1.75
N ALA A 28 -3.09 0.93 -0.65
CA ALA A 28 -1.65 0.68 -0.67
C ALA A 28 -1.42 -0.82 -0.59
N VAL A 29 -0.67 -1.35 -1.56
CA VAL A 29 -0.23 -2.75 -1.60
C VAL A 29 1.27 -2.77 -1.40
N VAL A 30 1.74 -3.53 -0.43
CA VAL A 30 3.18 -3.68 -0.16
C VAL A 30 3.68 -5.05 -0.58
N MET A 31 4.80 -5.04 -1.28
CA MET A 31 5.51 -6.20 -1.80
C MET A 31 6.97 -6.16 -1.34
N GLU A 32 7.84 -7.01 -1.88
CA GLU A 32 9.27 -7.03 -1.54
C GLU A 32 9.95 -5.68 -1.85
N GLY A 33 10.08 -4.83 -0.83
CA GLY A 33 10.73 -3.53 -0.95
C GLY A 33 9.94 -2.45 -1.70
N ARG A 34 8.72 -2.76 -2.15
CA ARG A 34 7.91 -1.90 -3.03
C ARG A 34 6.55 -1.59 -2.42
N VAL A 35 6.04 -0.40 -2.71
CA VAL A 35 4.68 0.02 -2.39
C VAL A 35 4.02 0.47 -3.69
N GLN A 36 2.82 -0.04 -3.94
CA GLN A 36 1.97 0.46 -5.01
C GLN A 36 0.71 1.11 -4.44
N HIS A 37 0.39 2.31 -4.92
CA HIS A 37 -0.89 2.94 -4.68
C HIS A 37 -1.81 2.71 -5.85
N ARG A 38 -3.03 2.29 -5.56
CA ARG A 38 -4.04 2.00 -6.58
C ARG A 38 -5.35 2.66 -6.23
N ASN A 39 -6.13 2.99 -7.24
CA ASN A 39 -7.53 3.39 -7.05
C ASN A 39 -8.35 2.15 -6.65
N VAL A 40 -9.23 2.29 -5.66
CA VAL A 40 -9.99 1.15 -5.09
C VAL A 40 -11.01 0.56 -6.07
N GLU A 41 -11.71 1.41 -6.81
CA GLU A 41 -12.79 0.98 -7.70
C GLU A 41 -12.23 0.36 -8.99
N THR A 42 -11.30 1.06 -9.63
CA THR A 42 -10.77 0.67 -10.94
C THR A 42 -9.57 -0.27 -10.85
N TRP A 43 -8.85 -0.28 -9.72
CA TRP A 43 -7.54 -0.93 -9.53
C TRP A 43 -6.41 -0.38 -10.41
N GLN A 44 -6.61 0.79 -11.01
CA GLN A 44 -5.56 1.49 -11.75
C GLN A 44 -4.39 1.83 -10.82
N LEU A 45 -3.17 1.64 -11.33
CA LEU A 45 -1.95 2.03 -10.64
C LEU A 45 -1.82 3.55 -10.67
N LEU A 46 -1.79 4.16 -9.49
CA LEU A 46 -1.60 5.59 -9.31
C LEU A 46 -0.10 5.89 -9.15
N ASP A 47 0.55 5.17 -8.24
CA ASP A 47 1.98 5.31 -7.96
C ASP A 47 2.63 3.95 -7.71
N ASP A 48 3.91 3.84 -8.04
CA ASP A 48 4.74 2.69 -7.74
C ASP A 48 6.15 3.14 -7.35
N PHE A 49 6.56 2.83 -6.12
CA PHE A 49 7.86 3.26 -5.63
C PHE A 49 8.54 2.21 -4.76
N ILE A 50 9.87 2.19 -4.89
CA ILE A 50 10.75 1.37 -4.08
C ILE A 50 10.96 2.10 -2.76
N VAL A 51 10.57 1.45 -1.68
CA VAL A 51 10.87 1.90 -0.34
C VAL A 51 12.19 1.30 0.10
N SER A 52 12.42 0.01 -0.11
CA SER A 52 13.59 -0.70 0.42
C SER A 52 14.12 -1.72 -0.58
N THR A 53 15.36 -2.17 -0.40
CA THR A 53 15.89 -3.36 -1.06
C THR A 53 15.65 -4.63 -0.23
N LYS A 54 14.88 -4.51 0.85
CA LYS A 54 14.52 -5.58 1.79
C LYS A 54 12.99 -5.70 1.89
N ALA A 55 12.53 -6.83 2.42
CA ALA A 55 11.12 -7.11 2.66
C ALA A 55 10.42 -5.98 3.43
N VAL A 56 9.19 -5.68 3.01
CA VAL A 56 8.26 -4.80 3.73
C VAL A 56 7.38 -5.67 4.63
N TYR A 57 7.23 -5.27 5.89
CA TYR A 57 6.45 -6.02 6.87
C TYR A 57 5.19 -5.31 7.35
N GLY A 58 5.09 -4.00 7.12
CA GLY A 58 3.95 -3.23 7.59
C GLY A 58 3.69 -1.99 6.75
N VAL A 59 2.41 -1.67 6.61
CA VAL A 59 1.90 -0.47 5.97
C VAL A 59 0.68 0.02 6.73
N ALA A 60 0.54 1.34 6.90
CA ALA A 60 -0.62 1.93 7.54
C ALA A 60 -0.86 3.35 7.02
N PHE A 61 -2.12 3.67 6.72
CA PHE A 61 -2.57 5.05 6.63
C PHE A 61 -2.94 5.55 8.03
N SER A 62 -2.70 6.84 8.32
CA SER A 62 -3.28 7.47 9.50
C SER A 62 -4.79 7.60 9.32
N PRO A 63 -5.61 7.51 10.40
CA PRO A 63 -7.06 7.64 10.30
C PRO A 63 -7.54 8.98 9.71
N ASP A 64 -6.74 10.04 9.86
CA ASP A 64 -7.02 11.37 9.31
C ASP A 64 -6.54 11.53 7.86
N GLY A 65 -6.04 10.47 7.22
CA GLY A 65 -5.62 10.46 5.82
C GLY A 65 -4.32 11.22 5.53
N LYS A 66 -3.69 11.85 6.52
CA LYS A 66 -2.53 12.72 6.30
C LYS A 66 -1.23 11.97 6.08
N TRP A 67 -1.12 10.74 6.57
CA TRP A 67 0.14 10.02 6.61
C TRP A 67 0.00 8.61 6.05
N LEU A 68 1.04 8.19 5.34
CA LEU A 68 1.32 6.79 5.08
C LEU A 68 2.64 6.42 5.75
N MET A 69 2.65 5.30 6.47
CA MET A 69 3.85 4.75 7.10
C MET A 69 4.14 3.35 6.57
N VAL A 70 5.41 3.07 6.28
CA VAL A 70 5.87 1.76 5.82
C VAL A 70 7.11 1.34 6.61
N GLY A 71 7.07 0.12 7.16
CA GLY A 71 8.16 -0.50 7.89
C GLY A 71 8.80 -1.64 7.11
N ALA A 72 10.13 -1.64 7.00
CA ALA A 72 10.88 -2.65 6.24
C ALA A 72 12.03 -3.28 7.06
N ALA A 73 12.53 -4.42 6.58
CA ALA A 73 13.59 -5.18 7.24
C ALA A 73 14.97 -4.48 7.23
N ASP A 74 15.10 -3.35 6.53
CA ASP A 74 16.30 -2.50 6.56
C ASP A 74 16.39 -1.63 7.83
N ARG A 75 15.50 -1.87 8.80
CA ARG A 75 15.39 -1.15 10.07
C ARG A 75 15.01 0.31 9.91
N LYS A 76 14.35 0.66 8.80
CA LYS A 76 13.84 2.01 8.55
C LYS A 76 12.32 2.03 8.46
N ILE A 77 11.75 3.08 9.02
CA ILE A 77 10.37 3.49 8.76
C ILE A 77 10.44 4.64 7.76
N ARG A 78 9.56 4.60 6.76
CA ARG A 78 9.38 5.70 5.82
C ARG A 78 7.98 6.25 5.99
N VAL A 79 7.89 7.57 5.92
CA VAL A 79 6.67 8.32 6.19
C VAL A 79 6.48 9.32 5.07
N TRP A 80 5.27 9.36 4.51
CA TRP A 80 4.87 10.32 3.49
C TRP A 80 3.69 11.14 4.00
N ALA A 81 3.78 12.45 3.81
CA ALA A 81 2.63 13.33 3.89
C ALA A 81 1.80 13.15 2.61
N LEU A 82 0.50 12.93 2.76
CA LEU A 82 -0.43 12.84 1.65
C LEU A 82 -1.07 14.21 1.46
N ALA A 83 -0.98 14.76 0.25
CA ALA A 83 -1.60 16.04 -0.08
C ALA A 83 -3.11 15.83 -0.24
N GLY A 84 -3.89 16.55 0.58
CA GLY A 84 -5.35 16.45 0.63
C GLY A 84 -5.80 15.48 1.72
N GLY A 85 -6.32 16.04 2.82
CA GLY A 85 -7.32 15.35 3.63
C GLY A 85 -8.70 15.52 3.01
#